data_AF-A0A522M429-F1
#
_entry.id   AF-A0A522M429-F1
#
_cell.length_a   1.000
_cell.length_b   1.000
_cell.length_c   1.000
_cell.angle_alpha   90.00
_cell.angle_beta   90.00
_cell.angle_gamma   90.00
#
_symmetry.space_group_name_H-M   'P 1'
#
loop_
_entity.id
_entity.type
_entity.pdbx_description
1 polymer ?
#
loop_
_entity_poly.entity_id
_entity_poly.type
_entity_poly.pdbx_seq_one_letter_code
_entity_poly.pdbx_strand_id
1 'polypeptide(L)'
;MSVVDPRVIIRLGSHAEKEYLQKTGHLFNGLIIGANLIEATPGATASLVIKLCGAKQALPYYVDPMTYAFGCYIDPNSGKPRSDLDWIKSDQKVKGKTIRDFKRSYASLVGQLGNPFNFVRERNSALSAEDFAGNGVLRSACQTVVNYQLNRISGEIAKDPEYQQYVKDIPRPNAVFAPYFYIEPTNEKAWTDLTLQLATETANLGLDLPVHAIICADESFLKNAAFLDRIKNNLPRTGVKGVWFWFSKFHEDRSDENNLKSFRSLVEDLSKVIEVYNLHGGYFSLALSKFGLAGVSHGVGYGEQKDVVPVIGQSTPTVRYYLPALHRRLGVPQIERCFDSLGVKTSEEFYEHICDCVVCKGVIADNVRSFSAFGDMHHSTPMSKRRAQTPAAAKRCRYHFLLNRVKEREWITKATTEEITKHLVGAFGKWSTQPSVTADCTHLETWKRVLS
;
A
#
# COMPACT_ATOMS: atom_id res chain seq x y z
N MET A 1 -17.27 -19.67 7.85
CA MET A 1 -16.89 -18.24 7.83
C MET A 1 -17.52 -17.61 6.59
N SER A 2 -18.01 -16.37 6.67
CA SER A 2 -18.61 -15.73 5.50
C SER A 2 -17.51 -15.36 4.52
N VAL A 3 -17.61 -15.89 3.29
CA VAL A 3 -16.81 -15.40 2.16
C VAL A 3 -17.10 -13.92 1.99
N VAL A 4 -16.05 -13.10 1.90
CA VAL A 4 -16.17 -11.65 1.70
C VAL A 4 -15.78 -11.30 0.27
N ASP A 5 -16.48 -10.35 -0.34
CA ASP A 5 -16.06 -9.80 -1.63
C ASP A 5 -14.76 -8.98 -1.43
N PRO A 6 -13.62 -9.43 -1.99
CA PRO A 6 -12.35 -8.77 -1.77
C PRO A 6 -12.36 -7.35 -2.35
N ARG A 7 -12.03 -6.35 -1.52
CA ARG A 7 -11.85 -4.96 -1.97
C ARG A 7 -10.42 -4.73 -2.43
N VAL A 8 -10.25 -4.06 -3.57
CA VAL A 8 -8.96 -3.53 -4.04
C VAL A 8 -8.98 -2.02 -3.93
N ILE A 9 -8.09 -1.48 -3.10
CA ILE A 9 -8.03 -0.06 -2.76
C ILE A 9 -6.69 0.48 -3.25
N ILE A 10 -6.69 1.51 -4.11
CA ILE A 10 -5.43 2.02 -4.66
C ILE A 10 -4.84 3.05 -3.70
N ARG A 11 -3.56 2.88 -3.34
CA ARG A 11 -2.81 3.89 -2.62
C ARG A 11 -2.08 4.80 -3.60
N LEU A 12 -2.40 6.09 -3.56
CA LEU A 12 -1.74 7.08 -4.40
C LEU A 12 -0.33 7.35 -3.87
N GLY A 13 0.69 7.04 -4.67
CA GLY A 13 2.08 7.34 -4.33
C GLY A 13 2.51 8.72 -4.80
N SER A 14 1.97 9.21 -5.92
CA SER A 14 2.21 10.58 -6.39
C SER A 14 1.14 11.07 -7.37
N HIS A 15 1.05 12.39 -7.57
CA HIS A 15 0.16 12.96 -8.59
C HIS A 15 0.50 12.58 -10.03
N ALA A 16 1.71 12.07 -10.30
CA ALA A 16 2.06 11.52 -11.62
C ALA A 16 1.17 10.32 -11.99
N GLU A 17 0.50 9.71 -11.01
CA GLU A 17 -0.33 8.52 -11.20
C GLU A 17 -1.81 8.85 -11.41
N LYS A 18 -2.20 10.12 -11.33
CA LYS A 18 -3.59 10.55 -11.44
C LYS A 18 -4.25 10.09 -12.74
N GLU A 19 -3.49 10.02 -13.85
CA GLU A 19 -4.03 9.59 -15.14
C GLU A 19 -4.55 8.15 -15.08
N TYR A 20 -3.84 7.26 -14.39
CA TYR A 20 -4.27 5.86 -14.24
C TYR A 20 -5.60 5.81 -13.50
N LEU A 21 -5.69 6.47 -12.34
CA LEU A 21 -6.91 6.50 -11.54
C LEU A 21 -8.08 7.18 -12.25
N GLN A 22 -7.84 8.22 -13.05
CA GLN A 22 -8.93 8.85 -13.82
C GLN A 22 -9.55 7.90 -14.85
N LYS A 23 -8.76 6.96 -15.38
CA LYS A 23 -9.19 5.98 -16.39
C LYS A 23 -9.71 4.69 -15.78
N THR A 24 -9.16 4.24 -14.65
CA THR A 24 -9.48 2.93 -14.06
C THR A 24 -10.07 3.01 -12.65
N GLY A 25 -10.20 4.19 -12.06
CA GLY A 25 -10.67 4.39 -10.68
C GLY A 25 -12.01 3.73 -10.39
N HIS A 26 -12.94 3.80 -11.34
CA HIS A 26 -14.26 3.17 -11.28
C HIS A 26 -14.23 1.63 -11.18
N LEU A 27 -13.09 1.00 -11.48
CA LEU A 27 -12.91 -0.45 -11.35
C LEU A 27 -12.48 -0.85 -9.93
N PHE A 28 -12.09 0.09 -9.08
CA PHE A 28 -11.55 -0.16 -7.73
C PHE A 28 -12.56 0.18 -6.64
N ASN A 29 -12.29 -0.32 -5.43
CA ASN A 29 -13.17 -0.17 -4.27
C ASN A 29 -12.81 1.03 -3.39
N GLY A 30 -11.69 1.69 -3.66
CA GLY A 30 -11.35 2.93 -2.99
C GLY A 30 -9.97 3.50 -3.33
N LEU A 31 -9.66 4.64 -2.70
CA LEU A 31 -8.41 5.38 -2.85
C LEU A 31 -7.84 5.76 -1.47
N ILE A 32 -6.58 5.43 -1.19
CA ILE A 32 -5.85 5.95 -0.02
C ILE A 32 -4.91 7.06 -0.45
N ILE A 33 -4.97 8.19 0.24
CA ILE A 33 -4.09 9.35 0.03
C ILE A 33 -3.28 9.59 1.29
N GLY A 34 -1.95 9.59 1.16
CA GLY A 34 -1.06 9.91 2.28
C GLY A 34 -1.10 11.40 2.64
N ALA A 35 -1.12 11.71 3.92
CA ALA A 35 -1.09 13.09 4.43
C ALA A 35 0.13 13.87 3.92
N ASN A 36 1.28 13.21 3.72
CA ASN A 36 2.45 13.84 3.14
C ASN A 36 2.20 14.32 1.69
N LEU A 37 1.38 13.63 0.91
CA LEU A 37 1.03 14.01 -0.46
C LEU A 37 0.03 15.17 -0.47
N ILE A 38 -0.94 15.15 0.46
CA ILE A 38 -1.84 16.27 0.71
C ILE A 38 -1.01 17.52 1.00
N GLU A 39 -0.07 17.45 1.94
CA GLU A 39 0.75 18.62 2.32
C GLU A 39 1.78 19.04 1.27
N ALA A 40 2.23 18.11 0.41
CA ALA A 40 3.11 18.47 -0.70
C ALA A 40 2.39 19.35 -1.73
N THR A 41 1.13 19.02 -2.03
CA THR A 41 0.32 19.68 -3.06
C THR A 41 -1.17 19.66 -2.70
N PRO A 42 -1.63 20.53 -1.76
CA PRO A 42 -2.99 20.50 -1.22
C PRO A 42 -4.08 20.71 -2.29
N GLY A 43 -3.98 21.77 -3.08
CA GLY A 43 -4.98 22.08 -4.11
C GLY A 43 -5.09 21.00 -5.19
N ALA A 44 -3.97 20.41 -5.61
CA ALA A 44 -3.97 19.31 -6.58
C ALA A 44 -4.63 18.05 -6.02
N THR A 45 -4.46 17.79 -4.72
CA THR A 45 -5.12 16.68 -4.03
C THR A 45 -6.62 16.91 -3.88
N ALA A 46 -7.01 18.12 -3.46
CA ALA A 46 -8.42 18.47 -3.32
C ALA A 46 -9.17 18.36 -4.67
N SER A 47 -8.58 18.88 -5.75
CA SER A 47 -9.13 18.73 -7.11
C SER A 47 -9.26 17.25 -7.53
N LEU A 48 -8.28 16.41 -7.19
CA LEU A 48 -8.33 14.98 -7.51
C LEU A 48 -9.43 14.25 -6.74
N VAL A 49 -9.59 14.55 -5.45
CA VAL A 49 -10.65 13.97 -4.59
C VAL A 49 -12.02 14.35 -5.12
N ILE A 50 -12.26 15.61 -5.47
CA ILE A 50 -13.54 16.03 -6.08
C ILE A 50 -13.79 15.25 -7.38
N LYS A 51 -12.78 15.08 -8.23
CA LYS A 51 -12.92 14.41 -9.51
C LYS A 51 -13.21 12.91 -9.41
N LEU A 52 -12.54 12.21 -8.49
CA LEU A 52 -12.62 10.74 -8.37
C LEU A 52 -13.66 10.29 -7.32
N CYS A 53 -13.83 11.05 -6.26
CA CYS A 53 -14.65 10.69 -5.11
C CYS A 53 -15.97 11.47 -5.06
N GLY A 54 -16.10 12.53 -5.87
CA GLY A 54 -17.34 13.28 -6.02
C GLY A 54 -18.44 12.48 -6.70
N ALA A 55 -19.64 13.07 -6.78
CA ALA A 55 -20.87 12.41 -7.25
C ALA A 55 -20.75 11.68 -8.60
N LYS A 56 -19.83 12.10 -9.49
CA LYS A 56 -19.65 11.47 -10.80
C LYS A 56 -19.04 10.07 -10.76
N GLN A 57 -18.07 9.83 -9.88
CA GLN A 57 -17.36 8.56 -9.79
C GLN A 57 -17.61 7.84 -8.47
N ALA A 58 -17.94 8.59 -7.41
CA ALA A 58 -18.28 8.09 -6.08
C ALA A 58 -17.27 7.07 -5.52
N LEU A 59 -15.99 7.16 -5.92
CA LEU A 59 -14.95 6.26 -5.42
C LEU A 59 -14.69 6.58 -3.95
N PRO A 60 -14.90 5.65 -3.01
CA PRO A 60 -14.58 5.87 -1.60
C PRO A 60 -13.11 6.24 -1.42
N TYR A 61 -12.81 7.09 -0.44
CA TYR A 61 -11.42 7.42 -0.14
C TYR A 61 -11.12 7.44 1.34
N TYR A 62 -9.83 7.34 1.65
CA TYR A 62 -9.27 7.38 2.98
C TYR A 62 -8.08 8.33 2.99
N VAL A 63 -7.87 9.01 4.12
CA VAL A 63 -6.67 9.82 4.36
C VAL A 63 -5.79 9.05 5.33
N ASP A 64 -4.64 8.58 4.87
CA ASP A 64 -3.63 8.05 5.78
C ASP A 64 -2.96 9.22 6.50
N PRO A 65 -3.12 9.37 7.84
CA PRO A 65 -2.55 10.49 8.58
C PRO A 65 -1.02 10.44 8.65
N MET A 66 -0.41 9.28 8.35
CA MET A 66 1.02 9.04 8.30
C MET A 66 1.77 9.44 9.58
N THR A 67 1.12 9.30 10.74
CA THR A 67 1.73 9.60 12.05
C THR A 67 2.94 8.73 12.33
N TYR A 68 2.99 7.53 11.76
CA TYR A 68 4.14 6.62 11.85
C TYR A 68 5.44 7.27 11.38
N ALA A 69 5.35 8.28 10.50
CA ALA A 69 6.50 8.98 9.99
C ALA A 69 7.32 9.70 11.06
N PHE A 70 6.70 9.95 12.22
CA PHE A 70 7.27 10.71 13.34
C PHE A 70 7.76 9.81 14.49
N GLY A 71 7.63 8.49 14.38
CA GLY A 71 8.13 7.53 15.36
C GLY A 71 9.53 7.00 15.03
N CYS A 72 10.08 6.21 15.95
CA CYS A 72 11.32 5.47 15.73
C CYS A 72 11.16 4.47 14.56
N TYR A 73 12.26 4.20 13.86
CA TYR A 73 12.30 3.23 12.76
C TYR A 73 13.54 2.35 12.85
N ILE A 74 13.50 1.18 12.23
CA ILE A 74 14.69 0.34 12.07
C ILE A 74 15.40 0.75 10.79
N ASP A 75 16.68 1.13 10.90
CA ASP A 75 17.51 1.44 9.73
C ASP A 75 17.66 0.17 8.88
N PRO A 76 17.25 0.19 7.60
CA PRO A 76 17.33 -1.00 6.75
C PRO A 76 18.76 -1.48 6.51
N ASN A 77 19.78 -0.62 6.66
CA ASN A 77 21.19 -0.98 6.43
C ASN A 77 21.86 -1.55 7.69
N SER A 78 21.57 -0.97 8.86
CA SER A 78 22.24 -1.37 10.11
C SER A 78 21.40 -2.31 10.99
N GLY A 79 20.09 -2.42 10.73
CA GLY A 79 19.15 -3.17 11.56
C GLY A 79 18.93 -2.55 12.94
N LYS A 80 19.41 -1.33 13.19
CA LYS A 80 19.32 -0.65 14.49
C LYS A 80 18.17 0.36 14.52
N PRO A 81 17.53 0.56 15.68
CA PRO A 81 16.57 1.62 15.84
C PRO A 81 17.23 3.00 15.68
N ARG A 82 16.55 3.90 14.97
CA ARG A 82 16.92 5.29 14.78
C ARG A 82 15.77 6.20 15.15
N SER A 83 16.11 7.27 15.86
CA SER A 83 15.22 8.35 16.26
C SER A 83 15.51 9.66 15.54
N ASP A 84 16.50 9.72 14.65
CA ASP A 84 16.90 10.95 13.98
C ASP A 84 15.98 11.39 12.84
N LEU A 85 15.04 10.54 12.43
CA LEU A 85 14.06 10.78 11.37
C LEU A 85 14.69 11.18 10.03
N ASP A 86 15.89 10.70 9.73
CA ASP A 86 16.63 11.14 8.54
C ASP A 86 15.87 10.91 7.21
N TRP A 87 15.04 9.87 7.13
CA TRP A 87 14.29 9.53 5.91
C TRP A 87 13.19 10.55 5.53
N ILE A 88 12.71 11.36 6.48
CA ILE A 88 11.80 12.49 6.21
C ILE A 88 12.52 13.83 6.10
N LYS A 89 13.86 13.83 6.15
CA LYS A 89 14.72 15.01 5.94
C LYS A 89 15.35 15.00 4.54
N SER A 90 15.84 16.15 4.12
CA SER A 90 16.56 16.34 2.87
C SER A 90 17.60 17.44 3.01
N ASP A 91 18.61 17.42 2.14
CA ASP A 91 19.61 18.48 2.08
C ASP A 91 19.01 19.72 1.42
N GLN A 92 19.11 20.87 2.08
CA GLN A 92 18.54 22.14 1.66
C GLN A 92 19.62 23.22 1.68
N LYS A 93 19.67 24.07 0.65
CA LYS A 93 20.60 25.21 0.61
C LYS A 93 19.98 26.41 1.32
N VAL A 94 20.55 26.81 2.44
CA VAL A 94 20.13 28.00 3.21
C VAL A 94 21.33 28.92 3.36
N LYS A 95 21.21 30.14 2.83
CA LYS A 95 22.28 31.17 2.86
C LYS A 95 23.66 30.63 2.41
N GLY A 96 23.67 29.83 1.35
CA GLY A 96 24.89 29.23 0.78
C GLY A 96 25.44 28.00 1.50
N LYS A 97 24.86 27.61 2.65
CA LYS A 97 25.24 26.37 3.37
C LYS A 97 24.22 25.28 3.12
N THR A 98 24.69 24.04 2.96
CA THR A 98 23.81 22.86 2.92
C THR A 98 23.48 22.46 4.34
N ILE A 99 22.19 22.45 4.68
CA ILE A 99 21.67 21.96 5.96
C ILE A 99 20.78 20.75 5.71
N ARG A 100 20.77 19.79 6.65
CA ARG A 100 19.84 18.66 6.63
C ARG A 100 18.60 19.04 7.44
N ASP A 101 17.46 19.19 6.78
CA ASP A 101 16.21 19.64 7.44
C ASP A 101 14.99 18.88 6.90
N PHE A 102 13.89 18.90 7.65
CA PHE A 102 12.64 18.23 7.31
C PHE A 102 12.14 18.65 5.92
N LYS A 103 11.71 17.67 5.13
CA LYS A 103 11.04 17.94 3.85
C LYS A 103 9.79 18.77 4.12
N ARG A 104 9.53 19.76 3.26
CA ARG A 104 8.42 20.72 3.41
C ARG A 104 7.08 20.08 3.75
N SER A 105 6.73 18.97 3.09
CA SER A 105 5.46 18.26 3.34
C SER A 105 5.34 17.72 4.76
N TYR A 106 6.41 17.15 5.33
CA TYR A 106 6.39 16.65 6.71
C TYR A 106 6.46 17.77 7.73
N ALA A 107 7.22 18.85 7.45
CA ALA A 107 7.23 20.03 8.30
C ALA A 107 5.84 20.70 8.38
N SER A 108 5.13 20.77 7.25
CA SER A 108 3.74 21.25 7.19
C SER A 108 2.80 20.32 7.94
N LEU A 109 2.91 19.00 7.71
CA LEU A 109 2.07 17.99 8.37
C LEU A 109 2.20 18.06 9.89
N VAL A 110 3.42 18.13 10.43
CA VAL A 110 3.63 18.30 11.88
C VAL A 110 2.89 19.52 12.42
N GLY A 111 2.99 20.66 11.72
CA GLY A 111 2.29 21.88 12.13
C GLY A 111 0.75 21.74 12.10
N GLN A 112 0.20 20.96 11.16
CA GLN A 112 -1.23 20.67 11.10
C GLN A 112 -1.69 19.70 12.20
N LEU A 113 -0.84 18.75 12.58
CA LEU A 113 -1.15 17.75 13.61
C LEU A 113 -0.95 18.26 15.05
N GLY A 114 -0.19 19.35 15.25
CA GLY A 114 -0.02 19.98 16.55
C GLY A 114 0.77 19.13 17.55
N ASN A 115 0.53 19.34 18.84
CA ASN A 115 1.18 18.55 19.90
C ASN A 115 0.51 17.16 20.04
N PRO A 116 1.27 16.09 20.31
CA PRO A 116 2.71 16.08 20.59
C PRO A 116 3.61 16.08 19.35
N PHE A 117 3.07 16.01 18.13
CA PHE A 117 3.86 15.90 16.89
C PHE A 117 4.86 17.05 16.68
N ASN A 118 4.57 18.27 17.14
CA ASN A 118 5.52 19.40 17.07
C ASN A 118 6.84 19.14 17.82
N PHE A 119 6.84 18.28 18.85
CA PHE A 119 8.05 17.92 19.59
C PHE A 119 9.11 17.33 18.67
N VAL A 120 8.72 16.70 17.56
CA VAL A 120 9.66 16.20 16.56
C VAL A 120 10.55 17.28 15.98
N ARG A 121 9.99 18.47 15.73
CA ARG A 121 10.75 19.61 15.19
C ARG A 121 11.56 20.29 16.28
N GLU A 122 11.00 20.42 17.47
CA GLU A 122 11.65 21.07 18.62
C GLU A 122 12.87 20.30 19.09
N ARG A 123 12.75 18.97 19.18
CA ARG A 123 13.81 18.07 19.65
C ARG A 123 14.68 17.53 18.51
N ASN A 124 14.26 17.72 17.26
CA ASN A 124 14.86 17.13 16.08
C ASN A 124 15.00 15.59 16.16
N SER A 125 14.03 14.93 16.82
CA SER A 125 14.04 13.51 17.18
C SER A 125 12.63 12.91 17.05
N ALA A 126 12.56 11.59 16.88
CA ALA A 126 11.32 10.82 16.90
C ALA A 126 10.55 10.99 18.21
N LEU A 127 9.23 10.87 18.13
CA LEU A 127 8.37 10.70 19.29
C LEU A 127 8.62 9.34 19.94
N SER A 128 8.43 9.28 21.25
CA SER A 128 8.34 8.04 22.01
C SER A 128 6.92 7.81 22.52
N ALA A 129 6.66 6.64 23.12
CA ALA A 129 5.35 6.36 23.69
C ALA A 129 5.01 7.29 24.86
N GLU A 130 6.01 7.72 25.62
CA GLU A 130 5.91 8.59 26.78
C GLU A 130 5.46 10.01 26.43
N ASP A 131 5.67 10.45 25.18
CA ASP A 131 5.17 11.75 24.69
C ASP A 131 3.63 11.85 24.72
N PHE A 132 2.94 10.73 24.89
CA PHE A 132 1.48 10.64 24.97
C PHE A 132 0.96 10.43 26.41
N ALA A 133 1.82 10.29 27.41
CA ALA A 133 1.43 9.91 28.77
C ALA A 133 0.75 11.04 29.59
N GLY A 134 0.83 12.29 29.13
CA GLY A 134 0.25 13.44 29.84
C GLY A 134 -1.28 13.45 29.83
N ASN A 135 -1.89 14.00 30.89
CA ASN A 135 -3.35 14.13 31.00
C ASN A 135 -3.94 14.84 29.78
N GLY A 136 -4.83 14.15 29.06
CA GLY A 136 -5.51 14.68 27.88
C GLY A 136 -4.66 14.79 26.60
N VAL A 137 -3.36 14.52 26.65
CA VAL A 137 -2.46 14.62 25.48
C VAL A 137 -2.87 13.61 24.41
N LEU A 138 -3.10 12.36 24.80
CA LEU A 138 -3.50 11.29 23.89
C LEU A 138 -4.82 11.64 23.18
N ARG A 139 -5.85 12.04 23.93
CA ARG A 139 -7.15 12.44 23.37
C ARG A 139 -7.02 13.63 22.42
N SER A 140 -6.22 14.64 22.78
CA SER A 140 -5.95 15.82 21.94
C SER A 140 -5.25 15.45 20.63
N ALA A 141 -4.27 14.53 20.69
CA ALA A 141 -3.59 14.01 19.51
C ALA A 141 -4.56 13.27 18.57
N CYS A 142 -5.41 12.40 19.12
CA CYS A 142 -6.47 11.73 18.34
C CYS A 142 -7.40 12.76 17.69
N GLN A 143 -7.92 13.73 18.46
CA GLN A 143 -8.83 14.74 17.94
C GLN A 143 -8.23 15.55 16.79
N THR A 144 -6.96 15.96 16.91
CA THR A 144 -6.29 16.75 15.87
C THR A 144 -6.04 15.93 14.61
N VAL A 145 -5.63 14.66 14.75
CA VAL A 145 -5.47 13.73 13.63
C VAL A 145 -6.80 13.43 12.93
N VAL A 146 -7.89 13.26 13.68
CA VAL A 146 -9.24 13.12 13.11
C VAL A 146 -9.66 14.39 12.38
N ASN A 147 -9.51 15.54 13.01
CA ASN A 147 -9.85 16.84 12.41
C ASN A 147 -9.08 17.09 11.12
N TYR A 148 -7.80 16.72 11.07
CA TYR A 148 -6.99 16.79 9.86
C TYR A 148 -7.60 15.94 8.74
N GLN A 149 -7.89 14.67 9.00
CA GLN A 149 -8.43 13.76 7.98
C GLN A 149 -9.78 14.22 7.43
N LEU A 150 -10.64 14.77 8.29
CA LEU A 150 -11.98 15.22 7.91
C LEU A 150 -11.99 16.58 7.21
N ASN A 151 -11.14 17.51 7.66
CA ASN A 151 -11.28 18.93 7.31
C ASN A 151 -10.15 19.48 6.45
N ARG A 152 -9.02 18.77 6.30
CA ARG A 152 -7.85 19.35 5.61
C ARG A 152 -8.11 19.64 4.13
N ILE A 153 -8.81 18.74 3.44
CA ILE A 153 -9.13 18.87 2.01
C ILE A 153 -10.19 19.95 1.81
N SER A 154 -11.26 19.92 2.60
CA SER A 154 -12.34 20.92 2.51
C SER A 154 -11.85 22.33 2.88
N GLY A 155 -11.01 22.42 3.92
CA GLY A 155 -10.35 23.66 4.31
C GLY A 155 -9.39 24.21 3.26
N GLU A 156 -8.82 23.37 2.39
CA GLU A 156 -8.02 23.86 1.26
C GLU A 156 -8.89 24.55 0.20
N ILE A 157 -10.03 23.94 -0.13
CA ILE A 157 -10.97 24.51 -1.11
C ILE A 157 -11.60 25.80 -0.59
N ALA A 158 -11.91 25.86 0.71
CA ALA A 158 -12.52 27.03 1.35
C ALA A 158 -11.64 28.31 1.30
N LYS A 159 -10.33 28.17 1.03
CA LYS A 159 -9.41 29.31 0.86
C LYS A 159 -9.70 30.11 -0.40
N ASP A 160 -10.33 29.49 -1.40
CA ASP A 160 -10.70 30.14 -2.64
C ASP A 160 -12.16 30.61 -2.57
N PRO A 161 -12.42 31.94 -2.56
CA PRO A 161 -13.77 32.49 -2.46
C PRO A 161 -14.73 31.97 -3.53
N GLU A 162 -14.23 31.63 -4.73
CA GLU A 162 -15.07 31.11 -5.83
C GLU A 162 -15.64 29.72 -5.50
N TYR A 163 -14.90 28.93 -4.72
CA TYR A 163 -15.25 27.55 -4.40
C TYR A 163 -15.87 27.36 -3.02
N GLN A 164 -16.00 28.40 -2.19
CA GLN A 164 -16.55 28.31 -0.83
C GLN A 164 -17.93 27.66 -0.77
N GLN A 165 -18.80 27.95 -1.75
CA GLN A 165 -20.15 27.39 -1.82
C GLN A 165 -20.18 25.86 -2.01
N TYR A 166 -19.13 25.28 -2.59
CA TYR A 166 -19.03 23.84 -2.91
C TYR A 166 -18.33 23.04 -1.81
N VAL A 167 -17.89 23.67 -0.72
CA VAL A 167 -17.18 23.00 0.38
C VAL A 167 -18.03 21.87 0.99
N LYS A 168 -19.34 22.07 1.08
CA LYS A 168 -20.31 21.07 1.57
C LYS A 168 -20.47 19.87 0.64
N ASP A 169 -20.13 20.03 -0.64
CA ASP A 169 -20.24 18.99 -1.67
C ASP A 169 -18.96 18.16 -1.77
N ILE A 170 -17.91 18.52 -1.00
CA ILE A 170 -16.66 17.77 -0.94
C ILE A 170 -16.94 16.43 -0.24
N PRO A 171 -16.63 15.29 -0.89
CA PRO A 171 -16.80 13.98 -0.30
C PRO A 171 -16.08 13.88 1.05
N ARG A 172 -16.67 13.19 2.02
CA ARG A 172 -16.00 12.83 3.27
C ARG A 172 -15.24 11.51 3.12
N PRO A 173 -14.18 11.27 3.92
CA PRO A 173 -13.51 9.98 3.94
C PRO A 173 -14.48 8.87 4.36
N ASN A 174 -14.30 7.66 3.82
CA ASN A 174 -15.15 6.50 4.13
C ASN A 174 -14.91 5.95 5.54
N ALA A 175 -13.73 6.19 6.09
CA ALA A 175 -13.37 5.87 7.47
C ALA A 175 -12.27 6.82 7.92
N VAL A 176 -12.08 6.91 9.23
CA VAL A 176 -11.00 7.67 9.86
C VAL A 176 -9.97 6.70 10.42
N PHE A 177 -8.69 6.92 10.13
CA PHE A 177 -7.63 6.14 10.76
C PHE A 177 -7.26 6.74 12.11
N ALA A 178 -7.17 5.88 13.13
CA ALA A 178 -6.53 6.25 14.38
C ALA A 178 -5.05 6.61 14.13
N PRO A 179 -4.46 7.52 14.94
CA PRO A 179 -3.02 7.70 14.93
C PRO A 179 -2.33 6.35 15.19
N TYR A 180 -1.24 6.10 14.47
CA TYR A 180 -0.49 4.85 14.56
C TYR A 180 1.01 5.09 14.40
N PHE A 181 1.81 4.18 14.94
CA PHE A 181 3.27 4.20 14.88
C PHE A 181 3.82 2.86 14.43
N TYR A 182 5.09 2.85 14.04
CA TYR A 182 5.79 1.60 13.77
C TYR A 182 6.13 0.90 15.08
N ILE A 183 5.56 -0.28 15.28
CA ILE A 183 5.89 -1.19 16.37
C ILE A 183 7.20 -1.88 15.99
N GLU A 184 8.30 -1.37 16.52
CA GLU A 184 9.63 -1.90 16.27
C GLU A 184 10.06 -2.92 17.36
N PRO A 185 10.98 -3.85 17.05
CA PRO A 185 11.31 -4.97 17.95
C PRO A 185 11.85 -4.59 19.33
N THR A 186 12.55 -3.47 19.47
CA THR A 186 13.25 -3.12 20.72
C THR A 186 12.33 -2.55 21.81
N ASN A 187 11.16 -2.03 21.44
CA ASN A 187 10.16 -1.51 22.35
C ASN A 187 8.72 -1.90 21.95
N GLU A 188 8.54 -3.16 21.53
CA GLU A 188 7.25 -3.71 21.10
C GLU A 188 6.13 -3.36 22.08
N LYS A 189 6.35 -3.63 23.38
CA LYS A 189 5.28 -3.55 24.36
C LYS A 189 4.66 -2.16 24.41
N ALA A 190 5.49 -1.12 24.52
CA ALA A 190 5.06 0.26 24.66
C ALA A 190 4.37 0.76 23.38
N TRP A 191 4.92 0.44 22.21
CA TRP A 191 4.32 0.84 20.94
C TRP A 191 2.99 0.15 20.66
N THR A 192 2.86 -1.14 21.00
CA THR A 192 1.59 -1.85 20.91
C THR A 192 0.57 -1.30 21.90
N ASP A 193 0.96 -1.02 23.15
CA ASP A 193 0.08 -0.41 24.16
C ASP A 193 -0.44 0.94 23.68
N LEU A 194 0.46 1.82 23.22
CA LEU A 194 0.09 3.13 22.71
C LEU A 194 -0.84 3.01 21.48
N THR A 195 -0.54 2.11 20.55
CA THR A 195 -1.37 1.91 19.35
C THR A 195 -2.81 1.49 19.71
N LEU A 196 -2.98 0.59 20.69
CA LEU A 196 -4.29 0.17 21.16
C LEU A 196 -5.02 1.29 21.92
N GLN A 197 -4.30 2.10 22.70
CA GLN A 197 -4.88 3.28 23.37
C GLN A 197 -5.33 4.34 22.37
N LEU A 198 -4.52 4.67 21.36
CA LEU A 198 -4.86 5.60 20.29
C LEU A 198 -6.09 5.14 19.50
N ALA A 199 -6.18 3.84 19.19
CA ALA A 199 -7.35 3.25 18.55
C ALA A 199 -8.61 3.39 19.42
N THR A 200 -8.51 3.07 20.70
CA THR A 200 -9.62 3.17 21.67
C THR A 200 -10.11 4.61 21.80
N GLU A 201 -9.19 5.54 22.01
CA GLU A 201 -9.50 6.95 22.22
C GLU A 201 -10.09 7.58 20.96
N THR A 202 -9.59 7.21 19.77
CA THR A 202 -10.17 7.66 18.49
C THR A 202 -11.60 7.13 18.31
N ALA A 203 -11.85 5.86 18.62
CA ALA A 203 -13.19 5.26 18.56
C ALA A 203 -14.17 5.92 19.53
N ASN A 204 -13.69 6.38 20.69
CA ASN A 204 -14.48 7.05 21.73
C ASN A 204 -14.74 8.55 21.45
N LEU A 205 -14.27 9.10 20.33
CA LEU A 205 -14.57 10.48 19.93
C LEU A 205 -16.02 10.68 19.44
N GLY A 206 -16.80 9.61 19.28
CA GLY A 206 -18.22 9.70 18.90
C GLY A 206 -18.43 10.19 17.47
N LEU A 207 -17.58 9.74 16.53
CA LEU A 207 -17.68 10.13 15.13
C LEU A 207 -18.84 9.41 14.42
N ASP A 208 -19.49 10.09 13.48
CA ASP A 208 -20.49 9.49 12.58
C ASP A 208 -19.86 8.58 11.49
N LEU A 209 -18.55 8.34 11.55
CA LEU A 209 -17.79 7.53 10.59
C LEU A 209 -17.07 6.39 11.31
N PRO A 210 -16.90 5.22 10.66
CA PRO A 210 -16.16 4.13 11.26
C PRO A 210 -14.69 4.54 11.49
N VAL A 211 -14.17 4.15 12.66
CA VAL A 211 -12.76 4.29 12.98
C VAL A 211 -12.05 2.99 12.63
N HIS A 212 -10.95 3.10 11.90
CA HIS A 212 -10.06 2.00 11.57
C HIS A 212 -8.71 2.17 12.28
N ALA A 213 -8.14 1.07 12.76
CA ALA A 213 -6.77 1.03 13.26
C ALA A 213 -5.79 0.63 12.13
N ILE A 214 -4.53 1.04 12.25
CA ILE A 214 -3.42 0.50 11.46
C ILE A 214 -2.44 -0.16 12.42
N ILE A 215 -2.16 -1.45 12.22
CA ILE A 215 -1.09 -2.17 12.92
C ILE A 215 0.13 -2.19 12.00
N CYS A 216 1.02 -1.23 12.21
CA CYS A 216 2.26 -1.08 11.46
C CYS A 216 3.39 -1.69 12.29
N ALA A 217 3.88 -2.87 11.95
CA ALA A 217 4.78 -3.64 12.81
C ALA A 217 5.89 -4.32 12.00
N ASP A 218 7.00 -4.70 12.64
CA ASP A 218 8.03 -5.50 11.99
C ASP A 218 7.51 -6.89 11.58
N GLU A 219 7.92 -7.44 10.42
CA GLU A 219 7.44 -8.75 9.98
C GLU A 219 7.81 -9.90 10.93
N SER A 220 8.86 -9.75 11.74
CA SER A 220 9.24 -10.77 12.73
C SER A 220 8.14 -11.06 13.74
N PHE A 221 7.21 -10.11 13.97
CA PHE A 221 6.08 -10.32 14.86
C PHE A 221 5.05 -11.33 14.35
N LEU A 222 5.08 -11.69 13.07
CA LEU A 222 4.29 -12.83 12.56
C LEU A 222 4.74 -14.17 13.17
N LYS A 223 5.95 -14.24 13.75
CA LYS A 223 6.44 -15.44 14.47
C LYS A 223 6.28 -15.32 15.99
N ASN A 224 5.79 -14.19 16.48
CA ASN A 224 5.64 -13.93 17.91
C ASN A 224 4.20 -14.21 18.35
N ALA A 225 3.95 -15.39 18.90
CA ALA A 225 2.62 -15.79 19.37
C ALA A 225 2.03 -14.83 20.42
N ALA A 226 2.84 -14.35 21.37
CA ALA A 226 2.38 -13.43 22.40
C ALA A 226 1.91 -12.08 21.82
N PHE A 227 2.63 -11.57 20.81
CA PHE A 227 2.20 -10.38 20.08
C PHE A 227 0.87 -10.63 19.36
N LEU A 228 0.78 -11.72 18.60
CA LEU A 228 -0.44 -12.06 17.84
C LEU A 228 -1.65 -12.24 18.75
N ASP A 229 -1.51 -12.95 19.86
CA ASP A 229 -2.57 -13.15 20.85
C ASP A 229 -3.00 -11.84 21.48
N ARG A 230 -2.05 -10.94 21.76
CA ARG A 230 -2.35 -9.61 22.28
C ARG A 230 -3.16 -8.79 21.29
N ILE A 231 -2.81 -8.80 20.00
CA ILE A 231 -3.59 -8.11 18.96
C ILE A 231 -4.98 -8.72 18.83
N LYS A 232 -5.09 -10.05 18.72
CA LYS A 232 -6.38 -10.78 18.61
C LYS A 232 -7.33 -10.47 19.76
N ASN A 233 -6.81 -10.41 20.99
CA ASN A 233 -7.62 -10.24 22.19
C ASN A 233 -8.01 -8.79 22.48
N ASN A 234 -7.12 -7.82 22.18
CA ASN A 234 -7.31 -6.44 22.61
C ASN A 234 -7.83 -5.53 21.49
N LEU A 235 -7.48 -5.77 20.23
CA LEU A 235 -7.86 -4.88 19.15
C LEU A 235 -9.39 -4.77 18.98
N PRO A 236 -10.19 -5.85 19.02
CA PRO A 236 -11.64 -5.73 18.94
C PRO A 236 -12.26 -4.92 20.09
N ARG A 237 -11.62 -4.92 21.27
CA ARG A 237 -12.09 -4.20 22.47
C ARG A 237 -11.89 -2.68 22.37
N THR A 238 -11.09 -2.21 21.42
CA THR A 238 -10.88 -0.78 21.19
C THR A 238 -12.11 -0.09 20.56
N GLY A 239 -13.09 -0.85 20.04
CA GLY A 239 -14.29 -0.30 19.41
C GLY A 239 -14.13 0.09 17.94
N VAL A 240 -12.93 -0.03 17.37
CA VAL A 240 -12.70 0.16 15.93
C VAL A 240 -13.53 -0.82 15.09
N LYS A 241 -13.88 -0.41 13.87
CA LYS A 241 -14.66 -1.22 12.93
C LYS A 241 -13.82 -1.93 11.88
N GLY A 242 -12.54 -1.56 11.76
CA GLY A 242 -11.61 -2.22 10.88
C GLY A 242 -10.16 -2.09 11.31
N VAL A 243 -9.32 -2.99 10.83
CA VAL A 243 -7.87 -2.99 11.02
C VAL A 243 -7.16 -3.14 9.69
N TRP A 244 -6.06 -2.40 9.54
CA TRP A 244 -5.18 -2.46 8.38
C TRP A 244 -3.81 -2.91 8.84
N PHE A 245 -3.41 -4.11 8.42
CA PHE A 245 -2.09 -4.65 8.73
C PHE A 245 -1.05 -4.09 7.77
N TRP A 246 0.07 -3.63 8.32
CA TRP A 246 1.28 -3.32 7.58
C TRP A 246 2.46 -3.95 8.31
N PHE A 247 2.76 -5.20 7.96
CA PHE A 247 4.01 -5.82 8.39
C PHE A 247 5.14 -5.33 7.49
N SER A 248 6.08 -4.57 8.05
CA SER A 248 7.17 -3.97 7.30
C SER A 248 8.04 -5.06 6.68
N LYS A 249 8.34 -4.91 5.38
CA LYS A 249 9.09 -5.90 4.57
C LYS A 249 8.41 -7.26 4.41
N PHE A 250 7.13 -7.39 4.76
CA PHE A 250 6.40 -8.61 4.46
C PHE A 250 6.17 -8.74 2.95
N HIS A 251 6.80 -9.77 2.36
CA HIS A 251 6.74 -10.10 0.94
C HIS A 251 5.99 -11.43 0.76
N GLU A 252 4.71 -11.40 0.40
CA GLU A 252 3.89 -12.62 0.29
C GLU A 252 4.52 -13.71 -0.58
N ASP A 253 5.20 -13.34 -1.66
CA ASP A 253 5.86 -14.24 -2.62
C ASP A 253 7.25 -14.73 -2.18
N ARG A 254 7.74 -14.30 -1.01
CA ARG A 254 9.05 -14.66 -0.46
C ARG A 254 8.99 -15.10 1.00
N SER A 255 7.88 -14.82 1.69
CA SER A 255 7.67 -15.22 3.07
C SER A 255 7.58 -16.74 3.20
N ASP A 256 8.09 -17.24 4.31
CA ASP A 256 7.95 -18.64 4.66
C ASP A 256 6.49 -19.00 5.02
N GLU A 257 6.22 -20.30 5.02
CA GLU A 257 4.89 -20.85 5.29
C GLU A 257 4.35 -20.48 6.67
N ASN A 258 5.22 -20.37 7.68
CA ASN A 258 4.81 -20.05 9.05
C ASN A 258 4.32 -18.61 9.14
N ASN A 259 5.04 -17.65 8.55
CA ASN A 259 4.61 -16.25 8.49
C ASN A 259 3.24 -16.12 7.80
N LEU A 260 3.05 -16.80 6.67
CA LEU A 260 1.80 -16.77 5.92
C LEU A 260 0.64 -17.42 6.70
N LYS A 261 0.89 -18.54 7.41
CA LYS A 261 -0.11 -19.17 8.30
C LYS A 261 -0.48 -18.29 9.47
N SER A 262 0.51 -17.66 10.11
CA SER A 262 0.26 -16.70 11.20
C SER A 262 -0.58 -15.52 10.73
N PHE A 263 -0.28 -14.99 9.54
CA PHE A 263 -1.07 -13.91 8.96
C PHE A 263 -2.51 -14.36 8.62
N ARG A 264 -2.69 -15.53 8.00
CA ARG A 264 -4.02 -16.14 7.77
C ARG A 264 -4.79 -16.30 9.08
N SER A 265 -4.17 -16.84 10.13
CA SER A 265 -4.81 -17.03 11.43
C SER A 265 -5.25 -15.70 12.06
N LEU A 266 -4.44 -14.64 11.92
CA LEU A 266 -4.81 -13.30 12.38
C LEU A 266 -6.06 -12.77 11.65
N VAL A 267 -6.14 -13.00 10.34
CA VAL A 267 -7.30 -12.65 9.51
C VAL A 267 -8.55 -13.43 9.94
N GLU A 268 -8.45 -14.76 10.04
CA GLU A 268 -9.57 -15.63 10.41
C GLU A 268 -10.15 -15.28 11.79
N ASP A 269 -9.30 -14.92 12.75
CA ASP A 269 -9.75 -14.59 14.10
C ASP A 269 -10.37 -13.20 14.20
N LEU A 270 -9.75 -12.19 13.61
CA LEU A 270 -10.23 -10.81 13.72
C LEU A 270 -11.44 -10.53 12.83
N SER A 271 -11.53 -11.18 11.66
CA SER A 271 -12.64 -10.99 10.71
C SER A 271 -14.01 -11.40 11.27
N LYS A 272 -14.04 -12.15 12.37
CA LYS A 272 -15.26 -12.49 13.12
C LYS A 272 -15.90 -11.27 13.78
N VAL A 273 -15.15 -10.18 14.01
CA VAL A 273 -15.60 -9.03 14.81
C VAL A 273 -15.38 -7.68 14.09
N ILE A 274 -14.30 -7.54 13.32
CA ILE A 274 -13.93 -6.29 12.64
C ILE A 274 -13.51 -6.57 11.20
N GLU A 275 -13.62 -5.58 10.31
CA GLU A 275 -13.10 -5.72 8.94
C GLU A 275 -11.56 -5.78 8.94
N VAL A 276 -10.97 -6.77 8.28
CA VAL A 276 -9.51 -6.94 8.23
C VAL A 276 -8.99 -6.61 6.84
N TYR A 277 -7.99 -5.74 6.77
CA TYR A 277 -7.34 -5.31 5.54
C TYR A 277 -5.84 -5.54 5.59
N ASN A 278 -5.23 -5.74 4.42
CA ASN A 278 -3.77 -5.73 4.29
C ASN A 278 -3.31 -4.49 3.49
N LEU A 279 -2.49 -3.64 4.12
CA LEU A 279 -1.73 -2.63 3.40
C LEU A 279 -0.57 -3.32 2.68
N HIS A 280 -0.41 -2.96 1.42
CA HIS A 280 0.60 -3.53 0.54
C HIS A 280 0.35 -5.00 0.21
N GLY A 281 -0.92 -5.43 0.12
CA GLY A 281 -1.29 -6.81 -0.20
C GLY A 281 -1.26 -7.17 -1.68
N GLY A 282 -0.91 -8.43 -1.97
CA GLY A 282 -0.85 -9.03 -3.29
C GLY A 282 -1.99 -10.01 -3.59
N TYR A 283 -1.74 -10.95 -4.50
CA TYR A 283 -2.70 -12.00 -4.86
C TYR A 283 -3.01 -12.95 -3.69
N PHE A 284 -2.00 -13.33 -2.89
CA PHE A 284 -2.23 -14.20 -1.74
C PHE A 284 -3.17 -13.55 -0.73
N SER A 285 -2.98 -12.25 -0.42
CA SER A 285 -3.94 -11.52 0.40
C SER A 285 -5.33 -11.45 -0.22
N LEU A 286 -5.48 -11.30 -1.54
CA LEU A 286 -6.80 -11.37 -2.17
C LEU A 286 -7.45 -12.74 -1.95
N ALA A 287 -6.70 -13.83 -2.07
CA ALA A 287 -7.20 -15.17 -1.79
C ALA A 287 -7.62 -15.35 -0.31
N LEU A 288 -7.01 -14.60 0.62
CA LEU A 288 -7.43 -14.57 2.02
C LEU A 288 -8.83 -13.98 2.27
N SER A 289 -9.50 -13.42 1.25
CA SER A 289 -10.93 -13.08 1.34
C SER A 289 -11.83 -14.30 1.60
N LYS A 290 -11.39 -15.50 1.22
CA LYS A 290 -12.04 -16.77 1.58
C LYS A 290 -11.96 -17.09 3.07
N PHE A 291 -11.08 -16.40 3.78
CA PHE A 291 -10.81 -16.53 5.20
C PHE A 291 -11.17 -15.26 5.99
N GLY A 292 -11.86 -14.31 5.36
CA GLY A 292 -12.38 -13.10 6.01
C GLY A 292 -11.59 -11.81 5.78
N LEU A 293 -10.54 -11.81 4.95
CA LEU A 293 -9.87 -10.56 4.57
C LEU A 293 -10.81 -9.70 3.71
N ALA A 294 -11.18 -8.52 4.22
CA ALA A 294 -12.10 -7.59 3.56
C ALA A 294 -11.46 -6.91 2.34
N GLY A 295 -10.14 -6.76 2.32
CA GLY A 295 -9.47 -6.21 1.15
C GLY A 295 -7.98 -5.94 1.30
N VAL A 296 -7.41 -5.43 0.22
CA VAL A 296 -6.00 -5.06 0.11
C VAL A 296 -5.85 -3.64 -0.40
N SER A 297 -4.72 -3.02 -0.06
CA SER A 297 -4.29 -1.78 -0.70
C SER A 297 -2.91 -1.89 -1.32
N HIS A 298 -2.71 -1.35 -2.52
CA HIS A 298 -1.38 -1.25 -3.15
C HIS A 298 -1.28 -0.03 -4.08
N GLY A 299 -0.07 0.30 -4.53
CA GLY A 299 0.17 1.39 -5.46
C GLY A 299 -0.08 1.03 -6.94
N VAL A 300 0.16 1.99 -7.83
CA VAL A 300 -0.01 1.80 -9.27
C VAL A 300 1.24 1.17 -9.90
N GLY A 301 1.27 -0.16 -9.94
CA GLY A 301 2.38 -0.93 -10.51
C GLY A 301 3.56 -1.11 -9.57
N TYR A 302 3.40 -0.79 -8.29
CA TYR A 302 4.34 -1.07 -7.19
C TYR A 302 3.57 -1.09 -5.87
N GLY A 303 4.25 -1.43 -4.77
CA GLY A 303 3.68 -1.27 -3.43
C GLY A 303 2.74 -2.39 -2.99
N GLU A 304 2.82 -3.58 -3.59
CA GLU A 304 2.37 -4.87 -2.99
C GLU A 304 3.41 -5.43 -2.01
N GLN A 305 4.36 -4.58 -1.63
CA GLN A 305 5.38 -4.80 -0.63
C GLN A 305 5.89 -3.41 -0.26
N LYS A 306 6.07 -3.14 1.03
CA LYS A 306 6.61 -1.85 1.46
C LYS A 306 7.26 -1.95 2.83
N ASP A 307 8.46 -1.38 2.92
CA ASP A 307 9.10 -1.07 4.19
C ASP A 307 8.55 0.26 4.74
N VAL A 308 8.44 0.36 6.07
CA VAL A 308 8.12 1.61 6.78
C VAL A 308 9.05 2.73 6.35
N VAL A 309 10.34 2.44 6.18
CA VAL A 309 11.32 3.39 5.69
C VAL A 309 11.38 3.30 4.16
N PRO A 310 11.07 4.37 3.42
CA PRO A 310 11.26 4.35 1.97
C PRO A 310 12.75 4.23 1.65
N VAL A 311 13.08 3.52 0.58
CA VAL A 311 14.47 3.40 0.13
C VAL A 311 15.01 4.79 -0.24
N ILE A 312 15.97 5.29 0.55
CA ILE A 312 16.56 6.62 0.37
C ILE A 312 17.48 6.59 -0.85
N GLY A 313 17.37 7.59 -1.73
CA GLY A 313 18.30 7.80 -2.84
C GLY A 313 18.10 6.91 -4.08
N GLN A 314 17.06 6.06 -4.11
CA GLN A 314 16.75 5.32 -5.33
C GLN A 314 15.96 6.18 -6.34
N SER A 315 16.37 6.08 -7.60
CA SER A 315 15.66 6.63 -8.76
C SER A 315 14.26 6.03 -8.90
N THR A 316 13.43 6.62 -9.77
CA THR A 316 12.15 6.05 -10.19
C THR A 316 12.29 4.54 -10.49
N PRO A 317 11.58 3.66 -9.76
CA PRO A 317 11.71 2.22 -9.93
C PRO A 317 11.19 1.79 -11.31
N THR A 318 11.90 0.86 -11.95
CA THR A 318 11.44 0.22 -13.18
C THR A 318 10.15 -0.56 -12.91
N VAL A 319 9.09 -0.26 -13.65
CA VAL A 319 7.84 -1.01 -13.58
C VAL A 319 7.97 -2.26 -14.45
N ARG A 320 8.25 -3.39 -13.81
CA ARG A 320 8.36 -4.70 -14.44
C ARG A 320 7.00 -5.23 -14.91
N TYR A 321 7.02 -6.14 -15.89
CA TYR A 321 5.80 -6.77 -16.41
C TYR A 321 5.21 -7.72 -15.37
N TYR A 322 3.91 -7.61 -15.09
CA TYR A 322 3.21 -8.50 -14.17
C TYR A 322 2.82 -9.78 -14.90
N LEU A 323 3.42 -10.92 -14.59
CA LEU A 323 3.01 -12.20 -15.17
C LEU A 323 1.84 -12.76 -14.36
N PRO A 324 0.60 -12.81 -14.89
CA PRO A 324 -0.58 -13.15 -14.10
C PRO A 324 -0.49 -14.56 -13.52
N ALA A 325 0.01 -15.53 -14.28
CA ALA A 325 0.12 -16.91 -13.80
C ALA A 325 1.05 -17.10 -12.59
N LEU A 326 2.06 -16.23 -12.42
CA LEU A 326 2.95 -16.26 -11.25
C LEU A 326 2.58 -15.24 -10.19
N HIS A 327 1.57 -14.39 -10.47
CA HIS A 327 1.18 -13.25 -9.65
C HIS A 327 2.36 -12.34 -9.28
N ARG A 328 3.33 -12.20 -10.20
CA ARG A 328 4.64 -11.58 -9.91
C ARG A 328 5.11 -10.64 -11.01
N ARG A 329 5.86 -9.60 -10.62
CA ARG A 329 6.50 -8.70 -11.58
C ARG A 329 7.90 -9.17 -11.98
N LEU A 330 8.07 -9.49 -13.26
CA LEU A 330 9.31 -10.02 -13.83
C LEU A 330 9.86 -9.12 -14.94
N GLY A 331 11.16 -9.26 -15.20
CA GLY A 331 11.78 -8.58 -16.34
C GLY A 331 11.25 -9.14 -17.65
N VAL A 332 11.00 -8.29 -18.64
CA VAL A 332 10.55 -8.71 -19.98
C VAL A 332 11.45 -9.81 -20.58
N PRO A 333 12.79 -9.71 -20.54
CA PRO A 333 13.65 -10.78 -21.05
C PRO A 333 13.51 -12.12 -20.29
N GLN A 334 13.08 -12.10 -19.02
CA GLN A 334 12.86 -13.33 -18.25
C GLN A 334 11.63 -14.08 -18.75
N ILE A 335 10.60 -13.38 -19.20
CA ILE A 335 9.37 -14.00 -19.71
C ILE A 335 9.53 -14.39 -21.18
N GLU A 336 10.15 -13.52 -21.98
CA GLU A 336 10.35 -13.73 -23.42
C GLU A 336 11.18 -14.99 -23.71
N ARG A 337 12.18 -15.31 -22.87
CA ARG A 337 12.96 -16.55 -22.96
C ARG A 337 12.15 -17.83 -22.72
N CYS A 338 10.92 -17.73 -22.21
CA CYS A 338 10.02 -18.86 -22.07
C CYS A 338 9.15 -19.07 -23.31
N PHE A 339 9.16 -18.19 -24.31
CA PHE A 339 8.23 -18.28 -25.44
C PHE A 339 8.41 -19.56 -26.25
N ASP A 340 9.64 -19.92 -26.61
CA ASP A 340 9.90 -21.12 -27.41
C ASP A 340 9.44 -22.40 -26.69
N SER A 341 9.74 -22.53 -25.40
CA SER A 341 9.34 -23.69 -24.59
C SER A 341 7.84 -23.71 -24.26
N LEU A 342 7.18 -22.56 -24.30
CA LEU A 342 5.72 -22.44 -24.17
C LEU A 342 4.99 -22.53 -25.53
N GLY A 343 5.71 -22.65 -26.64
CA GLY A 343 5.11 -22.67 -27.98
C GLY A 343 4.53 -21.33 -28.44
N VAL A 344 4.95 -20.21 -27.85
CA VAL A 344 4.41 -18.87 -28.13
C VAL A 344 5.12 -18.25 -29.33
N LYS A 345 4.50 -18.33 -30.51
CA LYS A 345 5.02 -17.79 -31.79
C LYS A 345 4.10 -16.74 -32.40
N THR A 346 2.82 -16.78 -32.06
CA THR A 346 1.75 -15.93 -32.57
C THR A 346 1.14 -15.09 -31.46
N SER A 347 0.34 -14.09 -31.84
CA SER A 347 -0.41 -13.26 -30.91
C SER A 347 -1.44 -14.07 -30.14
N GLU A 348 -2.11 -15.02 -30.81
CA GLU A 348 -3.11 -15.92 -30.23
C GLU A 348 -2.49 -16.81 -29.14
N GLU A 349 -1.35 -17.43 -29.43
CA GLU A 349 -0.61 -18.24 -28.44
C GLU A 349 -0.11 -17.38 -27.27
N PHE A 350 0.27 -16.12 -27.50
CA PHE A 350 0.60 -15.19 -26.41
C PHE A 350 -0.63 -14.93 -25.52
N TYR A 351 -1.79 -14.69 -26.11
CA TYR A 351 -3.02 -14.43 -25.34
C TYR A 351 -3.44 -15.65 -24.53
N GLU A 352 -3.29 -16.85 -25.10
CA GLU A 352 -3.60 -18.11 -24.42
C GLU A 352 -2.60 -18.41 -23.29
N HIS A 353 -1.31 -18.20 -23.52
CA HIS A 353 -0.28 -18.70 -22.61
C HIS A 353 0.29 -17.66 -21.64
N ILE A 354 0.23 -16.37 -21.98
CA ILE A 354 0.87 -15.28 -21.23
C ILE A 354 -0.17 -14.32 -20.64
N CYS A 355 -0.93 -13.60 -21.48
CA CYS A 355 -1.98 -12.68 -21.03
C CYS A 355 -2.82 -12.14 -22.21
N ASP A 356 -4.14 -12.08 -22.01
CA ASP A 356 -5.13 -11.60 -22.98
C ASP A 356 -5.74 -10.22 -22.63
N CYS A 357 -5.15 -9.48 -21.69
CA CYS A 357 -5.71 -8.19 -21.28
C CYS A 357 -5.70 -7.18 -22.45
N VAL A 358 -6.55 -6.15 -22.38
CA VAL A 358 -6.66 -5.15 -23.46
C VAL A 358 -5.34 -4.45 -23.78
N VAL A 359 -4.45 -4.27 -22.79
CA VAL A 359 -3.12 -3.69 -23.02
C VAL A 359 -2.25 -4.66 -23.82
N CYS A 360 -2.24 -5.95 -23.46
CA CYS A 360 -1.52 -6.98 -24.20
C CYS A 360 -2.08 -7.15 -25.62
N LYS A 361 -3.40 -7.19 -25.77
CA LYS A 361 -4.05 -7.24 -27.09
C LYS A 361 -3.62 -6.06 -27.97
N GLY A 362 -3.62 -4.85 -27.44
CA GLY A 362 -3.19 -3.67 -28.18
C GLY A 362 -1.70 -3.60 -28.51
N VAL A 363 -0.81 -4.18 -27.70
CA VAL A 363 0.65 -4.15 -27.93
C VAL A 363 1.10 -5.32 -28.81
N ILE A 364 0.50 -6.49 -28.63
CA ILE A 364 0.95 -7.75 -29.24
C ILE A 364 0.23 -8.03 -30.56
N ALA A 365 -0.91 -7.40 -30.84
CA ALA A 365 -1.82 -7.64 -31.99
C ALA A 365 -1.14 -8.25 -33.23
N ASP A 366 -0.16 -7.55 -33.80
CA ASP A 366 0.45 -7.92 -35.07
C ASP A 366 1.66 -8.85 -34.93
N ASN A 367 2.35 -8.84 -33.77
CA ASN A 367 3.62 -9.54 -33.60
C ASN A 367 3.98 -9.74 -32.12
N VAL A 368 4.28 -10.99 -31.75
CA VAL A 368 4.75 -11.36 -30.41
C VAL A 368 6.05 -10.68 -29.99
N ARG A 369 6.92 -10.31 -30.94
CA ARG A 369 8.17 -9.54 -30.67
C ARG A 369 7.91 -8.15 -30.09
N SER A 370 6.70 -7.62 -30.27
CA SER A 370 6.28 -6.36 -29.66
C SER A 370 6.20 -6.45 -28.13
N PHE A 371 6.31 -7.64 -27.53
CA PHE A 371 6.42 -7.81 -26.08
C PHE A 371 7.61 -7.06 -25.46
N SER A 372 8.70 -6.90 -26.22
CA SER A 372 9.85 -6.06 -25.84
C SER A 372 9.46 -4.63 -25.44
N ALA A 373 8.35 -4.10 -25.97
CA ALA A 373 7.85 -2.75 -25.72
C ALA A 373 7.38 -2.50 -24.27
N PHE A 374 7.15 -3.55 -23.47
CA PHE A 374 6.92 -3.43 -22.03
C PHE A 374 8.22 -3.14 -21.25
N GLY A 375 9.38 -3.39 -21.87
CA GLY A 375 10.71 -3.27 -21.29
C GLY A 375 11.57 -2.18 -21.90
N ASP A 376 11.02 -1.32 -22.77
CA ASP A 376 11.81 -0.27 -23.45
C ASP A 376 12.54 0.64 -22.46
N MET A 377 13.81 0.93 -22.76
CA MET A 377 14.67 1.78 -21.94
C MET A 377 15.35 2.85 -22.79
N HIS A 378 15.49 4.06 -22.26
CA HIS A 378 16.18 5.22 -22.85
C HIS A 378 17.29 5.73 -21.91
N HIS A 379 18.22 6.54 -22.42
CA HIS A 379 19.16 7.27 -21.59
C HIS A 379 18.50 8.53 -21.04
N SER A 380 18.60 8.76 -19.73
CA SER A 380 17.94 9.91 -19.08
C SER A 380 18.45 11.27 -19.58
N THR A 381 19.70 11.33 -20.04
CA THR A 381 20.31 12.44 -20.78
C THR A 381 21.31 11.87 -21.78
N PRO A 382 21.71 12.61 -22.84
CA PRO A 382 22.72 12.15 -23.80
C PRO A 382 24.06 11.76 -23.17
N MET A 383 24.39 12.34 -22.00
CA MET A 383 25.61 12.05 -21.25
C MET A 383 25.44 10.95 -20.17
N SER A 384 24.22 10.51 -19.90
CA SER A 384 23.96 9.52 -18.85
C SER A 384 24.33 8.12 -19.33
N LYS A 385 25.26 7.46 -18.62
CA LYS A 385 25.52 6.02 -18.81
C LYS A 385 24.38 5.13 -18.29
N ARG A 386 23.45 5.69 -17.50
CA ARG A 386 22.33 4.97 -16.89
C ARG A 386 21.11 5.02 -17.79
N ARG A 387 20.57 3.83 -18.09
CA ARG A 387 19.28 3.67 -18.79
C ARG A 387 18.11 3.72 -17.78
N ALA A 388 17.03 4.37 -18.17
CA ALA A 388 15.75 4.43 -17.46
C ALA A 388 14.64 3.88 -18.36
N GLN A 389 13.60 3.31 -17.75
CA GLN A 389 12.44 2.83 -18.52
C GLN A 389 11.76 3.99 -19.24
N THR A 390 11.32 3.78 -20.48
CA THR A 390 10.56 4.81 -21.20
C THR A 390 9.22 5.07 -20.49
N PRO A 391 8.68 6.30 -20.54
CA PRO A 391 7.36 6.58 -20.00
C PRO A 391 6.26 5.70 -20.60
N ALA A 392 6.38 5.35 -21.90
CA ALA A 392 5.43 4.47 -22.59
C ALA A 392 5.47 3.04 -22.04
N ALA A 393 6.65 2.44 -21.87
CA ALA A 393 6.79 1.11 -21.27
C ALA A 393 6.26 1.08 -19.83
N ALA A 394 6.62 2.07 -19.00
CA ALA A 394 6.10 2.18 -17.63
C ALA A 394 4.56 2.31 -17.61
N LYS A 395 3.99 3.09 -18.54
CA LYS A 395 2.53 3.25 -18.68
C LYS A 395 1.85 1.94 -19.06
N ARG A 396 2.40 1.18 -20.02
CA ARG A 396 1.91 -0.15 -20.42
C ARG A 396 1.90 -1.10 -19.22
N CYS A 397 3.04 -1.23 -18.52
CA CYS A 397 3.14 -2.12 -17.36
C CYS A 397 2.16 -1.75 -16.23
N ARG A 398 1.94 -0.47 -15.97
CA ARG A 398 0.99 -0.01 -14.94
C ARG A 398 -0.46 -0.34 -15.29
N TYR A 399 -0.93 -0.03 -16.49
CA TYR A 399 -2.30 -0.39 -16.89
C TYR A 399 -2.48 -1.90 -16.95
N HIS A 400 -1.51 -2.62 -17.50
CA HIS A 400 -1.50 -4.08 -17.51
C HIS A 400 -1.65 -4.65 -16.10
N PHE A 401 -0.85 -4.19 -15.14
CA PHE A 401 -0.95 -4.61 -13.74
C PHE A 401 -2.32 -4.31 -13.14
N LEU A 402 -2.81 -3.08 -13.28
CA LEU A 402 -4.10 -2.66 -12.71
C LEU A 402 -5.27 -3.50 -13.24
N LEU A 403 -5.29 -3.78 -14.55
CA LEU A 403 -6.37 -4.56 -15.17
C LEU A 403 -6.29 -6.04 -14.82
N ASN A 404 -5.09 -6.62 -14.73
CA ASN A 404 -4.94 -7.99 -14.24
C ASN A 404 -5.36 -8.11 -12.77
N ARG A 405 -5.05 -7.12 -11.94
CA ARG A 405 -5.50 -7.10 -10.54
C ARG A 405 -7.02 -7.02 -10.41
N VAL A 406 -7.69 -6.28 -11.28
CA VAL A 406 -9.17 -6.29 -11.36
C VAL A 406 -9.69 -7.67 -11.76
N LYS A 407 -9.11 -8.30 -12.79
CA LYS A 407 -9.45 -9.68 -13.21
C LYS A 407 -9.26 -10.69 -12.09
N GLU A 408 -8.14 -10.61 -11.36
CA GLU A 408 -7.83 -11.48 -10.22
C GLU A 408 -8.87 -11.33 -9.11
N ARG A 409 -9.21 -10.09 -8.72
CA ARG A 409 -10.26 -9.82 -7.73
C ARG A 409 -11.59 -10.43 -8.16
N GLU A 410 -12.02 -10.18 -9.41
CA GLU A 410 -13.30 -10.66 -9.94
C GLU A 410 -13.38 -12.19 -10.02
N TRP A 411 -12.28 -12.84 -10.40
CA TRP A 411 -12.21 -14.29 -10.43
C TRP A 411 -12.18 -14.88 -9.01
N ILE A 412 -11.33 -14.36 -8.11
CA ILE A 412 -11.26 -14.80 -6.71
C ILE A 412 -12.62 -14.67 -6.03
N THR A 413 -13.36 -13.59 -6.29
CA THR A 413 -14.71 -13.40 -5.73
C THR A 413 -15.59 -14.62 -5.97
N LYS A 414 -15.56 -15.16 -7.19
CA LYS A 414 -16.40 -16.27 -7.64
C LYS A 414 -15.81 -17.66 -7.35
N ALA A 415 -14.48 -17.76 -7.27
CA ALA A 415 -13.78 -19.03 -7.13
C ALA A 415 -13.91 -19.62 -5.72
N THR A 416 -13.88 -20.95 -5.61
CA THR A 416 -13.68 -21.64 -4.31
C THR A 416 -12.21 -21.71 -3.93
N THR A 417 -11.91 -22.05 -2.68
CA THR A 417 -10.54 -22.27 -2.22
C THR A 417 -9.86 -23.41 -2.99
N GLU A 418 -10.60 -24.46 -3.33
CA GLU A 418 -10.13 -25.59 -4.14
C GLU A 418 -9.77 -25.15 -5.56
N GLU A 419 -10.58 -24.29 -6.18
CA GLU A 419 -10.29 -23.73 -7.50
C GLU A 419 -9.05 -22.83 -7.48
N ILE A 420 -8.89 -22.02 -6.43
CA ILE A 420 -7.70 -21.18 -6.22
C ILE A 420 -6.45 -22.02 -6.09
N THR A 421 -6.47 -23.04 -5.24
CA THR A 421 -5.32 -23.94 -5.03
C THR A 421 -5.02 -24.76 -6.29
N LYS A 422 -6.04 -25.21 -7.03
CA LYS A 422 -5.86 -25.88 -8.34
C LYS A 422 -5.22 -24.95 -9.37
N HIS A 423 -5.61 -23.67 -9.40
CA HIS A 423 -4.99 -22.67 -10.27
C HIS A 423 -3.50 -22.52 -9.97
N LEU A 424 -3.13 -22.39 -8.69
CA LEU A 424 -1.73 -22.31 -8.26
C LEU A 424 -0.92 -23.54 -8.64
N VAL A 425 -1.48 -24.75 -8.48
CA VAL A 425 -0.83 -26.01 -8.89
C VAL A 425 -0.62 -26.06 -10.40
N GLY A 426 -1.63 -25.68 -11.19
CA GLY A 426 -1.52 -25.62 -12.65
C GLY A 426 -0.46 -24.63 -13.11
N ALA A 427 -0.43 -23.43 -12.51
CA ALA A 427 0.60 -22.45 -12.77
C ALA A 427 2.00 -22.95 -12.41
N PHE A 428 2.16 -23.58 -11.25
CA PHE A 428 3.44 -24.18 -10.84
C PHE A 428 3.89 -25.25 -11.83
N GLY A 429 3.02 -26.19 -12.22
CA GLY A 429 3.36 -27.24 -13.18
C GLY A 429 3.76 -26.70 -14.56
N LYS A 430 3.11 -25.63 -15.02
CA LYS A 430 3.44 -24.98 -16.29
C LYS A 430 4.76 -24.21 -16.24
N TRP A 431 4.99 -23.43 -15.18
CA TRP A 431 6.04 -22.42 -15.15
C TRP A 431 7.33 -22.86 -14.45
N SER A 432 7.27 -23.87 -13.55
CA SER A 432 8.47 -24.39 -12.85
C SER A 432 9.47 -25.05 -13.80
N THR A 433 9.05 -25.49 -14.97
CA THR A 433 9.91 -26.11 -16.00
C THR A 433 10.52 -25.08 -16.98
N GLN A 434 10.21 -23.80 -16.83
CA GLN A 434 10.57 -22.76 -17.80
C GLN A 434 11.93 -22.11 -17.47
N PRO A 435 12.84 -22.00 -18.45
CA PRO A 435 14.29 -21.84 -18.23
C PRO A 435 14.72 -20.59 -17.43
N SER A 436 13.91 -19.53 -17.45
CA SER A 436 14.26 -18.23 -16.85
C SER A 436 13.37 -17.80 -15.69
N VAL A 437 12.41 -18.62 -15.28
CA VAL A 437 11.46 -18.30 -14.19
C VAL A 437 11.23 -19.46 -13.22
N THR A 438 11.90 -20.61 -13.38
CA THR A 438 11.81 -21.75 -12.43
C THR A 438 11.97 -21.33 -10.97
N ALA A 439 12.99 -20.50 -10.68
CA ALA A 439 13.26 -20.03 -9.32
C ALA A 439 12.20 -19.05 -8.78
N ASP A 440 11.33 -18.52 -9.65
CA ASP A 440 10.28 -17.57 -9.32
C ASP A 440 8.90 -18.25 -9.13
N CYS A 441 8.85 -19.58 -8.98
CA CYS A 441 7.60 -20.35 -8.87
C CYS A 441 7.32 -20.97 -7.49
N THR A 442 8.33 -21.09 -6.62
CA THR A 442 8.22 -21.85 -5.35
C THR A 442 7.15 -21.31 -4.40
N HIS A 443 6.85 -20.02 -4.47
CA HIS A 443 5.82 -19.38 -3.66
C HIS A 443 4.42 -19.92 -3.95
N LEU A 444 4.15 -20.41 -5.17
CA LEU A 444 2.84 -20.96 -5.52
C LEU A 444 2.51 -22.21 -4.71
N GLU A 445 3.50 -23.07 -4.45
CA GLU A 445 3.31 -24.26 -3.60
C GLU A 445 3.13 -23.88 -2.14
N THR A 446 3.88 -22.90 -1.66
CA THR A 446 3.73 -22.37 -0.30
C THR A 446 2.34 -21.78 -0.11
N TRP A 447 1.87 -20.93 -1.03
CA TRP A 447 0.52 -20.37 -0.99
C TRP A 447 -0.54 -21.46 -1.05
N LYS A 448 -0.37 -22.48 -1.91
CA LYS A 448 -1.27 -23.64 -1.94
C LYS A 448 -1.38 -24.29 -0.55
N ARG A 449 -0.26 -24.61 0.10
CA ARG A 449 -0.26 -25.25 1.44
C ARG A 449 -0.88 -24.37 2.52
N VAL A 450 -0.78 -23.05 2.39
CA VAL A 450 -1.38 -22.10 3.34
C VAL A 450 -2.85 -21.85 3.06
N LEU A 451 -3.34 -22.02 1.82
CA LEU A 451 -4.73 -21.82 1.44
C LEU A 451 -5.57 -23.10 1.51
N SER A 452 -4.95 -24.28 1.39
CA SER A 452 -5.58 -25.55 1.75
C SER A 452 -5.89 -25.61 3.25
#